data_AF-A0A835RSR5-F1
#
_entry.id   AF-A0A835RSR5-F1
#
_cell.length_a   1.000
_cell.length_b   1.000
_cell.length_c   1.000
_cell.angle_alpha   90.00
_cell.angle_beta   90.00
_cell.angle_gamma   90.00
#
_symmetry.space_group_name_H-M   'P 1'
#
loop_
_entity.id
_entity.type
_entity.pdbx_description
1 polymer ?
#
loop_
_entity_poly.entity_id
_entity_poly.type
_entity_poly.pdbx_seq_one_letter_code
_entity_poly.pdbx_strand_id
1 'polypeptide(L)'
;MGTSATSPLGGLEEFKQWGLWYSIGISMKRLCKGLDKPWDPFKGIPRSFPGVKKELWQGFRARIAALQPNGPLSRRFLAGNQTVLVVGDSVFVHGGLLQQHVNYGLERINEEVRNWVRGLNGVRSPHFMRGKDAVVWMRRFSDGFKCDCQHLEGILAMIPGVKRMVMGHTIQDQGINAVCDDRAIRIDVGLSKGCSNGLPEVLEISGGLDLRIITANPLYDQKRKVPVLRDDAKDGLALLINESRLKEVVANA
;
A
#
# COMPACT_ATOMS: atom_id res chain seq x y z
N MET A 1 -1.98 -0.07 -28.78
CA MET A 1 -1.93 1.27 -28.17
C MET A 1 -1.21 1.12 -26.83
N GLY A 2 0.10 1.37 -26.80
CA GLY A 2 0.89 1.26 -25.58
C GLY A 2 0.60 2.46 -24.68
N THR A 3 0.18 2.20 -23.45
CA THR A 3 0.11 3.23 -22.41
C THR A 3 1.53 3.72 -22.15
N SER A 4 1.81 4.93 -22.63
CA SER A 4 3.05 5.64 -22.33
C SER A 4 3.15 5.75 -20.82
N ALA A 5 4.07 5.00 -20.23
CA ALA A 5 4.38 5.12 -18.82
C ALA A 5 4.80 6.56 -18.55
N THR A 6 4.03 7.26 -17.71
CA THR A 6 4.33 8.65 -17.33
C THR A 6 5.72 8.68 -16.72
N SER A 7 6.62 9.48 -17.32
CA SER A 7 7.91 9.77 -16.73
C SER A 7 7.71 10.40 -15.34
N PRO A 8 8.71 10.45 -14.45
CA PRO A 8 8.60 11.17 -13.18
C PRO A 8 8.14 12.64 -13.35
N LEU A 9 8.39 13.21 -14.53
CA LEU A 9 7.89 14.51 -14.97
C LEU A 9 6.37 14.51 -15.21
N GLY A 10 5.80 13.43 -15.71
CA GLY A 10 4.37 13.29 -15.97
C GLY A 10 3.51 13.48 -14.72
N GLY A 11 3.88 12.85 -13.59
CA GLY A 11 3.11 13.02 -12.35
C GLY A 11 3.16 14.46 -11.79
N LEU A 12 4.31 15.15 -11.90
CA LEU A 12 4.40 16.55 -11.49
C LEU A 12 3.67 17.49 -12.46
N GLU A 13 3.64 17.16 -13.76
CA GLU A 13 2.86 17.90 -14.74
C GLU A 13 1.36 17.74 -14.48
N GLU A 14 0.87 16.54 -14.13
CA GLU A 14 -0.52 16.33 -13.72
C GLU A 14 -0.90 17.19 -12.53
N PHE A 15 -0.06 17.26 -11.49
CA PHE A 15 -0.30 18.16 -10.36
C PHE A 15 -0.27 19.63 -10.77
N LYS A 16 0.63 20.03 -11.67
CA LYS A 16 0.68 21.40 -12.20
C LYS A 16 -0.62 21.75 -12.94
N GLN A 17 -1.10 20.87 -13.81
CA GLN A 17 -2.36 21.03 -14.53
C GLN A 17 -3.56 21.09 -13.57
N TRP A 18 -3.62 20.19 -12.59
CA TRP A 18 -4.61 20.24 -11.52
C TRP A 18 -4.57 21.60 -10.80
N GLY A 19 -3.38 22.09 -10.45
CA GLY A 19 -3.20 23.35 -9.73
C GLY A 19 -3.68 24.57 -10.51
N LEU A 20 -3.47 24.57 -11.83
CA LEU A 20 -3.98 25.61 -12.73
C LEU A 20 -5.51 25.65 -12.70
N TRP A 21 -6.16 24.52 -12.99
CA TRP A 21 -7.63 24.44 -13.02
C TRP A 21 -8.26 24.71 -11.65
N TYR A 22 -7.64 24.24 -10.57
CA TYR A 22 -8.13 24.49 -9.21
C TYR A 22 -8.09 25.99 -8.87
N SER A 23 -7.02 26.69 -9.27
CA SER A 23 -6.87 28.14 -9.05
C SER A 23 -7.87 28.96 -9.86
N ILE A 24 -8.15 28.56 -11.10
CA ILE A 24 -9.22 29.14 -11.92
C ILE A 24 -10.58 28.95 -11.21
N GLY A 25 -10.88 27.73 -10.76
CA GLY A 25 -12.12 27.43 -10.04
C GLY A 25 -12.28 28.24 -8.75
N ILE A 26 -11.20 28.44 -7.98
CA ILE A 26 -11.21 29.35 -6.82
C ILE A 26 -11.56 30.78 -7.25
N SER A 27 -10.92 31.27 -8.31
CA SER A 27 -11.11 32.64 -8.80
C SER A 27 -12.56 32.86 -9.25
N MET A 28 -13.15 31.90 -9.97
CA MET A 28 -14.56 31.92 -10.37
C MET A 28 -15.49 31.94 -9.15
N LYS A 29 -15.28 31.03 -8.17
CA LYS A 29 -16.10 30.97 -6.96
C LYS A 29 -16.06 32.25 -6.12
N ARG A 30 -14.92 32.97 -6.12
CA ARG A 30 -14.79 34.26 -5.42
C ARG A 30 -15.61 35.39 -6.03
N LEU A 31 -16.01 35.27 -7.30
CA LEU A 31 -16.86 36.26 -7.98
C LEU A 31 -18.35 36.07 -7.65
N CYS A 32 -18.75 34.89 -7.16
CA CYS A 32 -20.12 34.60 -6.79
C CYS A 32 -20.53 35.33 -5.50
N LYS A 33 -21.69 36.01 -5.52
CA LYS A 33 -22.28 36.62 -4.32
C LYS A 33 -23.04 35.56 -3.52
N GLY A 34 -22.99 35.65 -2.18
CA GLY A 34 -23.72 34.75 -1.28
C GLY A 34 -23.09 33.37 -1.06
N LEU A 35 -21.91 33.09 -1.63
CA LEU A 35 -21.12 31.89 -1.35
C LEU A 35 -19.97 32.20 -0.40
N ASP A 36 -19.66 31.25 0.49
CA ASP A 36 -18.45 31.31 1.30
C ASP A 36 -17.21 31.35 0.40
N LYS A 37 -16.30 32.26 0.71
CA LYS A 37 -15.06 32.40 -0.06
C LYS A 37 -14.19 31.16 0.14
N PRO A 38 -13.79 30.46 -0.94
CA PRO A 38 -13.00 29.26 -0.80
C PRO A 38 -11.61 29.58 -0.24
N TRP A 39 -11.16 28.72 0.67
CA TRP A 39 -9.78 28.70 1.15
C TRP A 39 -8.81 28.42 0.00
N ASP A 40 -7.65 29.07 0.02
CA ASP A 40 -6.58 28.89 -0.96
C ASP A 40 -5.57 27.84 -0.47
N PRO A 41 -5.51 26.64 -1.10
CA PRO A 41 -4.59 25.59 -0.69
C PRO A 41 -3.12 25.93 -0.98
N PHE A 42 -2.85 26.96 -1.78
CA PHE A 42 -1.49 27.41 -2.05
C PHE A 42 -0.96 28.40 -1.01
N LYS A 43 -1.81 28.86 -0.08
CA LYS A 43 -1.42 29.81 0.96
C LYS A 43 -0.36 29.18 1.88
N GLY A 44 0.74 29.89 2.09
CA GLY A 44 1.85 29.45 2.96
C GLY A 44 2.84 28.48 2.31
N ILE A 45 2.57 27.98 1.11
CA ILE A 45 3.53 27.12 0.38
C ILE A 45 4.60 28.01 -0.28
N PRO A 46 5.90 27.63 -0.26
CA PRO A 46 6.97 28.34 -0.99
C PRO A 46 6.80 28.31 -2.51
N ARG A 47 7.25 29.37 -3.20
CA ARG A 47 7.25 29.45 -4.69
C ARG A 47 8.54 28.91 -5.31
N SER A 48 9.58 28.73 -4.51
CA SER A 48 10.90 28.25 -4.89
C SER A 48 11.33 27.15 -3.95
N PHE A 49 12.00 26.13 -4.49
CA PHE A 49 12.47 24.97 -3.73
C PHE A 49 13.97 24.78 -4.00
N PRO A 50 14.85 25.22 -3.07
CA PRO A 50 16.29 25.02 -3.20
C PRO A 50 16.65 23.55 -3.44
N GLY A 51 17.59 23.27 -4.34
CA GLY A 51 17.97 21.90 -4.70
C GLY A 51 17.03 21.20 -5.71
N VAL A 52 15.92 21.85 -6.10
CA VAL A 52 15.00 21.34 -7.13
C VAL A 52 15.11 22.19 -8.39
N LYS A 53 15.13 21.55 -9.57
CA LYS A 53 15.13 22.24 -10.86
C LYS A 53 13.93 23.18 -10.99
N LYS A 54 14.16 24.38 -11.55
CA LYS A 54 13.15 25.45 -11.63
C LYS A 54 11.90 25.03 -12.38
N GLU A 55 12.04 24.23 -13.44
CA GLU A 55 10.91 23.72 -14.22
C GLU A 55 9.95 22.84 -13.39
N LEU A 56 10.39 22.27 -12.27
CA LEU A 56 9.58 21.41 -11.41
C LEU A 56 8.86 22.16 -10.29
N TRP A 57 9.22 23.41 -10.00
CA TRP A 57 8.72 24.13 -8.82
C TRP A 57 7.19 24.23 -8.79
N GLN A 58 6.55 24.47 -9.94
CA GLN A 58 5.09 24.56 -10.01
C GLN A 58 4.41 23.23 -9.69
N GLY A 59 4.90 22.12 -10.25
CA GLY A 59 4.38 20.78 -9.98
C GLY A 59 4.57 20.38 -8.52
N PHE A 60 5.74 20.66 -7.93
CA PHE A 60 5.99 20.43 -6.51
C PHE A 60 5.05 21.24 -5.63
N ARG A 61 4.91 22.54 -5.91
CA ARG A 61 4.00 23.43 -5.18
C ARG A 61 2.56 22.93 -5.23
N ALA A 62 2.09 22.52 -6.42
CA ALA A 62 0.74 22.01 -6.61
C ALA A 62 0.52 20.66 -5.92
N ARG A 63 1.52 19.77 -5.95
CA ARG A 63 1.49 18.50 -5.21
C ARG A 63 1.36 18.73 -3.70
N ILE A 64 2.12 19.65 -3.13
CA ILE A 64 1.99 20.02 -1.71
C ILE A 64 0.59 20.57 -1.44
N ALA A 65 0.10 21.51 -2.26
CA ALA A 65 -1.24 22.09 -2.10
C ALA A 65 -2.36 21.03 -2.12
N ALA A 66 -2.23 20.04 -3.02
CA ALA A 66 -3.19 18.96 -3.18
C ALA A 66 -3.19 17.96 -2.02
N LEU A 67 -1.99 17.56 -1.57
CA LEU A 67 -1.77 16.39 -0.72
C LEU A 67 -1.41 16.71 0.74
N GLN A 68 -1.13 17.96 1.09
CA GLN A 68 -0.91 18.33 2.49
C GLN A 68 -2.14 18.02 3.36
N PRO A 69 -2.00 17.97 4.69
CA PRO A 69 -3.15 17.97 5.61
C PRO A 69 -4.14 19.09 5.27
N ASN A 70 -5.44 18.77 5.27
CA ASN A 70 -6.53 19.62 4.76
C ASN A 70 -6.47 19.97 3.25
N GLY A 71 -5.51 19.42 2.50
CA GLY A 71 -5.41 19.57 1.05
C GLY A 71 -6.64 18.99 0.35
N PRO A 72 -7.08 19.55 -0.79
CA PRO A 72 -8.33 19.14 -1.43
C PRO A 72 -8.40 17.66 -1.79
N LEU A 73 -7.28 17.07 -2.24
CA LEU A 73 -7.24 15.64 -2.58
C LEU A 73 -7.11 14.78 -1.32
N SER A 74 -6.25 15.18 -0.39
CA SER A 74 -6.08 14.46 0.88
C SER A 74 -7.37 14.37 1.67
N ARG A 75 -8.07 15.49 1.85
CA ARG A 75 -9.35 15.53 2.58
C ARG A 75 -10.44 14.73 1.88
N ARG A 76 -10.52 14.78 0.54
CA ARG A 76 -11.60 14.16 -0.22
C ARG A 76 -11.43 12.65 -0.45
N PHE A 77 -10.20 12.20 -0.63
CA PHE A 77 -9.90 10.84 -1.09
C PHE A 77 -9.05 10.02 -0.11
N LEU A 78 -8.22 10.66 0.73
CA LEU A 78 -7.26 9.93 1.57
C LEU A 78 -7.66 9.89 3.05
N ALA A 79 -8.41 10.88 3.54
CA ALA A 79 -8.90 10.92 4.92
C ALA A 79 -9.82 9.74 5.27
N GLY A 80 -10.33 9.02 4.28
CA GLY A 80 -11.14 7.81 4.47
C GLY A 80 -10.34 6.60 4.94
N ASN A 81 -9.06 6.52 4.57
CA ASN A 81 -8.26 5.31 4.61
C ASN A 81 -7.81 4.95 6.03
N GLN A 82 -7.64 3.65 6.28
CA GLN A 82 -7.08 3.14 7.53
C GLN A 82 -5.55 3.14 7.44
N THR A 83 -4.90 3.48 8.56
CA THR A 83 -3.44 3.41 8.72
C THR A 83 -3.01 2.00 9.13
N VAL A 84 -3.83 1.35 9.96
CA VAL A 84 -3.69 -0.04 10.41
C VAL A 84 -5.04 -0.72 10.23
N LEU A 85 -5.07 -1.92 9.66
CA LEU A 85 -6.32 -2.65 9.40
C LEU A 85 -6.18 -4.11 9.83
N VAL A 86 -7.17 -4.65 10.53
CA VAL A 86 -7.26 -6.09 10.83
C VAL A 86 -8.33 -6.70 9.93
N VAL A 87 -7.98 -7.77 9.21
CA VAL A 87 -8.90 -8.57 8.38
C VAL A 87 -8.61 -10.04 8.65
N GLY A 88 -9.61 -10.76 9.14
CA GLY A 88 -9.42 -12.14 9.60
C GLY A 88 -8.38 -12.20 10.72
N ASP A 89 -7.37 -13.04 10.54
CA ASP A 89 -6.24 -13.22 11.47
C ASP A 89 -5.00 -12.40 11.06
N SER A 90 -5.14 -11.41 10.17
CA SER A 90 -4.03 -10.65 9.60
C SER A 90 -4.16 -9.16 9.92
N VAL A 91 -3.08 -8.56 10.44
CA VAL A 91 -2.97 -7.11 10.60
C VAL A 91 -2.11 -6.52 9.47
N PHE A 92 -2.64 -5.51 8.78
CA PHE A 92 -2.03 -4.81 7.67
C PHE A 92 -1.53 -3.44 8.13
N VAL A 93 -0.27 -3.14 7.84
CA VAL A 93 0.40 -1.90 8.22
C VAL A 93 1.51 -1.57 7.23
N HIS A 94 1.79 -0.28 6.96
CA HIS A 94 2.79 0.07 5.96
C HIS A 94 4.21 -0.34 6.37
N GLY A 95 4.66 0.02 7.59
CA GLY A 95 5.99 -0.33 8.10
C GLY A 95 5.96 -1.49 9.11
N GLY A 96 5.16 -1.36 10.17
CA GLY A 96 5.04 -2.37 11.23
C GLY A 96 4.34 -1.82 12.48
N LEU A 97 4.17 -2.66 13.51
CA LEU A 97 3.68 -2.25 14.82
C LEU A 97 4.69 -2.59 15.92
N LEU A 98 4.71 -1.78 16.98
CA LEU A 98 5.44 -2.06 18.22
C LEU A 98 4.42 -2.20 19.35
N GLN A 99 4.82 -2.78 20.48
CA GLN A 99 3.97 -2.92 21.66
C GLN A 99 3.31 -1.60 22.07
N GLN A 100 4.05 -0.48 22.03
CA GLN A 100 3.54 0.85 22.33
C GLN A 100 2.40 1.30 21.39
N HIS A 101 2.39 0.88 20.13
CA HIS A 101 1.32 1.21 19.18
C HIS A 101 0.05 0.42 19.49
N VAL A 102 0.19 -0.87 19.83
CA VAL A 102 -0.96 -1.70 20.21
C VAL A 102 -1.56 -1.20 21.51
N ASN A 103 -0.74 -0.91 22.52
CA ASN A 103 -1.18 -0.31 23.79
C ASN A 103 -1.86 1.05 23.62
N TYR A 104 -1.44 1.84 22.63
CA TYR A 104 -2.06 3.13 22.33
C TYR A 104 -3.48 3.00 21.75
N GLY A 105 -3.77 1.87 21.09
CA GLY A 105 -5.04 1.56 20.44
C GLY A 105 -5.00 1.81 18.93
N LEU A 106 -5.26 0.76 18.14
CA LEU A 106 -5.18 0.82 16.67
C LEU A 106 -6.28 1.72 16.08
N GLU A 107 -7.47 1.67 16.65
CA GLU A 107 -8.62 2.51 16.29
C GLU A 107 -8.31 3.98 16.56
N ARG A 108 -7.67 4.26 17.70
CA ARG A 108 -7.24 5.61 18.07
C ARG A 108 -6.18 6.13 17.11
N ILE A 109 -5.19 5.33 16.73
CA ILE A 109 -4.21 5.67 15.68
C ILE A 109 -4.95 6.06 14.39
N ASN A 110 -5.87 5.22 13.94
CA ASN A 110 -6.63 5.46 12.71
C ASN A 110 -7.46 6.76 12.77
N GLU A 111 -8.12 7.03 13.89
CA GLU A 111 -8.89 8.26 14.09
C GLU A 111 -8.01 9.51 14.09
N GLU A 112 -6.90 9.49 14.83
CA GLU A 112 -6.01 10.64 14.93
C GLU A 112 -5.32 10.95 13.60
N VAL A 113 -4.92 9.93 12.82
CA VAL A 113 -4.40 10.13 11.46
C VAL A 113 -5.47 10.70 10.55
N ARG A 114 -6.69 10.15 10.57
CA ARG A 114 -7.82 10.67 9.80
C ARG A 114 -8.08 12.15 10.11
N ASN A 115 -8.10 12.52 11.39
CA ASN A 115 -8.32 13.89 11.83
C ASN A 115 -7.16 14.80 11.43
N TRP A 116 -5.91 14.32 11.51
CA TRP A 116 -4.76 15.05 10.98
C TRP A 116 -4.83 15.26 9.47
N VAL A 117 -5.15 14.25 8.66
CA VAL A 117 -5.31 14.37 7.20
C VAL A 117 -6.44 15.36 6.84
N ARG A 118 -7.50 15.41 7.65
CA ARG A 118 -8.58 16.42 7.52
C ARG A 118 -8.17 17.82 7.96
N GLY A 119 -7.02 17.98 8.61
CA GLY A 119 -6.52 19.26 9.13
C GLY A 119 -7.06 19.67 10.49
N LEU A 120 -7.67 18.75 11.24
CA LEU A 120 -8.31 19.05 12.53
C LEU A 120 -7.29 19.11 13.69
N ASN A 121 -6.14 18.45 13.55
CA ASN A 121 -5.13 18.30 14.61
C ASN A 121 -3.83 19.10 14.33
N GLY A 122 -3.95 20.21 13.60
CA GLY A 122 -2.81 21.04 13.23
C GLY A 122 -1.97 20.48 12.08
N VAL A 123 -0.81 21.11 11.83
CA VAL A 123 0.02 20.83 10.65
C VAL A 123 0.94 19.62 10.85
N ARG A 124 1.41 19.39 12.08
CA ARG A 124 2.36 18.30 12.38
C ARG A 124 1.65 16.96 12.48
N SER A 125 2.25 15.93 11.90
CA SER A 125 1.74 14.56 12.03
C SER A 125 1.87 14.05 13.47
N PRO A 126 0.98 13.11 13.87
CA PRO A 126 1.10 12.41 15.15
C PRO A 126 2.48 11.75 15.33
N HIS A 127 2.95 11.61 16.57
CA HIS A 127 4.30 11.12 16.83
C HIS A 127 4.55 9.71 16.26
N PHE A 128 3.56 8.82 16.32
CA PHE A 128 3.61 7.46 15.78
C PHE A 128 3.60 7.40 14.24
N MET A 129 3.55 8.55 13.54
CA MET A 129 3.66 8.66 12.08
C MET A 129 5.02 9.20 11.62
N ARG A 130 5.94 9.51 12.53
CA ARG A 130 7.24 10.13 12.22
C ARG A 130 8.39 9.48 12.99
N GLY A 131 9.52 9.32 12.31
CA GLY A 131 10.71 8.69 12.87
C GLY A 131 10.80 7.19 12.54
N LYS A 132 11.96 6.60 12.83
CA LYS A 132 12.31 5.23 12.42
C LYS A 132 11.41 4.14 13.01
N ASP A 133 10.81 4.38 14.18
CA ASP A 133 9.96 3.42 14.88
C ASP A 133 8.47 3.71 14.65
N ALA A 134 8.12 4.59 13.71
CA ALA A 134 6.73 4.92 13.39
C ALA A 134 6.03 3.81 12.60
N VAL A 135 4.70 3.75 12.73
CA VAL A 135 3.81 2.77 12.10
C VAL A 135 4.05 2.63 10.58
N VAL A 136 4.37 3.74 9.92
CA VAL A 136 4.59 3.82 8.47
C VAL A 136 6.06 3.83 8.04
N TRP A 137 7.02 3.78 8.97
CA TRP A 137 8.45 3.88 8.64
C TRP A 137 9.31 2.75 9.20
N MET A 138 8.79 2.00 10.17
CA MET A 138 9.57 0.97 10.82
C MET A 138 9.89 -0.19 9.89
N ARG A 139 11.09 -0.75 10.08
CA ARG A 139 11.64 -1.83 9.24
C ARG A 139 12.02 -3.08 10.03
N ARG A 140 11.81 -3.08 11.35
CA ARG A 140 12.34 -4.08 12.29
C ARG A 140 11.98 -5.54 11.92
N PHE A 141 10.79 -5.75 11.35
CA PHE A 141 10.31 -7.09 10.96
C PHE A 141 10.36 -7.34 9.44
N SER A 142 10.72 -6.32 8.65
CA SER A 142 10.76 -6.36 7.19
C SER A 142 12.17 -6.25 6.60
N ASP A 143 13.16 -5.87 7.40
CA ASP A 143 14.56 -5.74 6.99
C ASP A 143 15.40 -6.97 7.38
N GLY A 144 16.30 -7.37 6.47
CA GLY A 144 17.23 -8.47 6.66
C GLY A 144 16.62 -9.87 6.87
N PHE A 145 17.51 -10.84 7.06
CA PHE A 145 17.14 -12.25 7.29
C PHE A 145 16.88 -12.57 8.76
N LYS A 146 17.44 -11.79 9.68
CA LYS A 146 17.29 -12.00 11.13
C LYS A 146 16.13 -11.15 11.67
N CYS A 147 14.93 -11.72 11.60
CA CYS A 147 13.75 -11.13 12.22
C CYS A 147 13.69 -11.50 13.71
N ASP A 148 13.36 -10.55 14.57
CA ASP A 148 13.09 -10.80 16.00
C ASP A 148 11.70 -11.42 16.17
N CYS A 149 11.61 -12.72 15.92
CA CYS A 149 10.34 -13.46 15.89
C CYS A 149 9.65 -13.52 17.25
N GLN A 150 10.41 -13.60 18.35
CA GLN A 150 9.85 -13.63 19.69
C GLN A 150 9.17 -12.30 20.03
N HIS A 151 9.80 -11.18 19.67
CA HIS A 151 9.21 -9.86 19.89
C HIS A 151 7.98 -9.63 19.01
N LEU A 152 8.02 -10.07 17.74
CA LEU A 152 6.86 -10.03 16.84
C LEU A 152 5.69 -10.84 17.39
N GLU A 153 5.93 -12.06 17.85
CA GLU A 153 4.92 -12.94 18.46
C GLU A 153 4.25 -12.27 19.67
N GLY A 154 5.05 -11.66 20.55
CA GLY A 154 4.52 -10.91 21.69
C GLY A 154 3.60 -9.76 21.29
N ILE A 155 3.89 -9.06 20.18
CA ILE A 155 3.04 -7.99 19.66
C ILE A 155 1.74 -8.55 19.08
N LEU A 156 1.83 -9.63 18.29
CA LEU A 156 0.65 -10.25 17.67
C LEU A 156 -0.32 -10.79 18.73
N ALA A 157 0.20 -11.39 19.81
CA ALA A 157 -0.59 -11.89 20.92
C ALA A 157 -1.41 -10.80 21.65
N MET A 158 -1.03 -9.53 21.51
CA MET A 158 -1.78 -8.40 22.07
C MET A 158 -2.98 -7.97 21.21
N ILE A 159 -3.09 -8.46 19.96
CA ILE A 159 -4.16 -8.10 19.03
C ILE A 159 -5.10 -9.32 18.89
N PRO A 160 -6.34 -9.25 19.40
CA PRO A 160 -7.25 -10.40 19.41
C PRO A 160 -7.45 -11.03 18.02
N GLY A 161 -7.25 -12.34 17.92
CA GLY A 161 -7.47 -13.12 16.70
C GLY A 161 -6.38 -13.01 15.64
N VAL A 162 -5.39 -12.11 15.80
CA VAL A 162 -4.33 -11.91 14.81
C VAL A 162 -3.21 -12.94 14.98
N LYS A 163 -2.80 -13.54 13.87
CA LYS A 163 -1.70 -14.50 13.77
C LYS A 163 -0.53 -13.97 12.96
N ARG A 164 -0.72 -12.96 12.11
CA ARG A 164 0.37 -12.41 11.28
C ARG A 164 0.27 -10.92 11.00
N MET A 165 1.43 -10.32 10.77
CA MET A 165 1.60 -8.93 10.34
C MET A 165 2.02 -8.90 8.87
N VAL A 166 1.25 -8.20 8.05
CA VAL A 166 1.52 -7.97 6.63
C VAL A 166 2.06 -6.55 6.45
N MET A 167 3.28 -6.43 5.91
CA MET A 167 4.05 -5.18 5.86
C MET A 167 4.60 -4.88 4.47
N GLY A 168 4.64 -3.59 4.14
CA GLY A 168 5.36 -3.08 2.97
C GLY A 168 6.64 -2.33 3.39
N HIS A 169 6.89 -1.19 2.73
CA HIS A 169 7.90 -0.17 3.06
C HIS A 169 9.38 -0.57 2.85
N THR A 170 9.72 -1.83 3.17
CA THR A 170 11.04 -2.41 2.94
C THR A 170 10.97 -3.31 1.73
N ILE A 171 11.63 -2.88 0.66
CA ILE A 171 11.69 -3.60 -0.62
C ILE A 171 12.33 -4.98 -0.39
N GLN A 172 11.67 -6.00 -0.90
CA GLN A 172 12.12 -7.38 -0.92
C GLN A 172 12.59 -7.72 -2.34
N ASP A 173 13.91 -7.78 -2.52
CA ASP A 173 14.52 -7.95 -3.86
C ASP A 173 14.22 -9.32 -4.50
N GLN A 174 13.79 -10.30 -3.69
CA GLN A 174 13.48 -11.67 -4.13
C GLN A 174 11.96 -11.92 -4.26
N GLY A 175 11.14 -10.86 -4.20
CA GLY A 175 9.68 -10.97 -4.20
C GLY A 175 9.07 -11.05 -2.81
N ILE A 176 7.75 -11.22 -2.77
CA ILE A 176 6.98 -11.41 -1.55
C ILE A 176 7.54 -12.62 -0.82
N ASN A 177 7.75 -12.48 0.49
CA ASN A 177 8.24 -13.57 1.31
C ASN A 177 7.65 -13.53 2.72
N ALA A 178 7.89 -14.60 3.46
CA ALA A 178 7.44 -14.78 4.82
C ALA A 178 8.61 -15.20 5.71
N VAL A 179 8.60 -14.72 6.95
CA VAL A 179 9.55 -15.11 8.00
C VAL A 179 8.80 -15.35 9.31
N CYS A 180 9.48 -15.97 10.28
CA CYS A 180 8.90 -16.31 11.58
C CYS A 180 7.66 -17.21 11.46
N ASP A 181 7.74 -18.28 10.67
CA ASP A 181 6.62 -19.23 10.47
C ASP A 181 5.34 -18.51 10.01
N ASP A 182 5.46 -17.72 8.94
CA ASP A 182 4.37 -16.93 8.34
C ASP A 182 3.73 -15.84 9.24
N ARG A 183 4.38 -15.50 10.36
CA ARG A 183 3.93 -14.41 11.25
C ARG A 183 4.31 -13.02 10.72
N ALA A 184 5.36 -12.89 9.91
CA ALA A 184 5.71 -11.66 9.22
C ALA A 184 5.72 -11.88 7.71
N ILE A 185 4.74 -11.29 7.03
CA ILE A 185 4.60 -11.34 5.58
C ILE A 185 5.05 -10.00 4.98
N ARG A 186 6.03 -10.03 4.08
CA ARG A 186 6.69 -8.85 3.52
C ARG A 186 6.31 -8.74 2.04
N ILE A 187 5.52 -7.72 1.70
CA ILE A 187 4.82 -7.63 0.40
C ILE A 187 5.34 -6.54 -0.53
N ASP A 188 6.31 -5.73 -0.12
CA ASP A 188 6.84 -4.65 -0.96
C ASP A 188 7.92 -5.18 -1.91
N VAL A 189 7.58 -5.31 -3.18
CA VAL A 189 8.51 -5.74 -4.25
C VAL A 189 9.15 -4.56 -4.98
N GLY A 190 8.95 -3.32 -4.51
CA GLY A 190 9.50 -2.12 -5.14
C GLY A 190 8.96 -1.84 -6.55
N LEU A 191 7.64 -2.06 -6.73
CA LEU A 191 6.92 -1.98 -8.01
C LEU A 191 7.15 -0.68 -8.82
N SER A 192 7.38 0.44 -8.13
CA SER A 192 7.59 1.74 -8.78
C SER A 192 8.91 1.80 -9.56
N LYS A 193 8.87 2.41 -10.75
CA LYS A 193 10.08 2.77 -11.53
C LYS A 193 11.07 3.65 -10.76
N GLY A 194 10.58 4.44 -9.80
CA GLY A 194 11.43 5.28 -8.95
C GLY A 194 12.07 4.53 -7.77
N CYS A 195 11.73 3.26 -7.59
CA CYS A 195 12.33 2.37 -6.60
C CYS A 195 13.22 1.35 -7.33
N SER A 196 12.80 0.08 -7.41
CA SER A 196 13.53 -1.00 -8.09
C SER A 196 12.91 -1.40 -9.44
N ASN A 197 11.76 -0.84 -9.83
CA ASN A 197 10.97 -1.31 -10.97
C ASN A 197 10.73 -2.84 -10.92
N GLY A 198 10.43 -3.34 -9.72
CA GLY A 198 10.27 -4.76 -9.45
C GLY A 198 9.09 -5.39 -10.19
N LEU A 199 9.15 -6.71 -10.38
CA LEU A 199 8.07 -7.47 -11.00
C LEU A 199 6.82 -7.44 -10.11
N PRO A 200 5.61 -7.27 -10.67
CA PRO A 200 4.38 -7.32 -9.89
C PRO A 200 4.15 -8.69 -9.25
N GLU A 201 3.85 -8.69 -7.96
CA GLU A 201 3.42 -9.85 -7.19
C GLU A 201 2.22 -9.50 -6.31
N VAL A 202 1.38 -10.49 -6.04
CA VAL A 202 0.16 -10.36 -5.25
C VAL A 202 0.16 -11.43 -4.17
N LEU A 203 -0.12 -11.02 -2.93
CA LEU A 203 -0.46 -11.93 -1.85
C LEU A 203 -1.97 -12.19 -1.88
N GLU A 204 -2.36 -13.43 -2.20
CA GLU A 204 -3.71 -13.94 -2.06
C GLU A 204 -3.87 -14.56 -0.67
N ILE A 205 -4.96 -14.19 0.02
CA ILE A 205 -5.36 -14.75 1.32
C ILE A 205 -6.77 -15.30 1.17
N SER A 206 -6.91 -16.63 1.18
CA SER A 206 -8.19 -17.32 1.01
C SER A 206 -8.69 -17.86 2.35
N GLY A 207 -9.98 -17.65 2.65
CA GLY A 207 -10.60 -18.10 3.90
C GLY A 207 -9.97 -17.52 5.17
N GLY A 208 -9.12 -16.49 5.05
CA GLY A 208 -8.34 -15.93 6.15
C GLY A 208 -7.17 -16.82 6.61
N LEU A 209 -6.84 -17.91 5.92
CA LEU A 209 -5.84 -18.87 6.39
C LEU A 209 -4.81 -19.21 5.30
N ASP A 210 -5.25 -19.44 4.07
CA ASP A 210 -4.38 -19.92 3.01
C ASP A 210 -3.66 -18.76 2.32
N LEU A 211 -2.33 -18.75 2.42
CA LEU A 211 -1.48 -17.77 1.78
C LEU A 211 -0.95 -18.30 0.45
N ARG A 212 -1.08 -17.50 -0.60
CA ARG A 212 -0.51 -17.81 -1.91
C ARG A 212 0.08 -16.58 -2.55
N ILE A 213 1.28 -16.71 -3.11
CA ILE A 213 1.90 -15.66 -3.92
C ILE A 213 1.56 -15.91 -5.38
N ILE A 214 0.97 -14.91 -6.02
CA ILE A 214 0.72 -14.87 -7.47
C ILE A 214 1.76 -13.91 -8.05
N THR A 215 2.60 -14.43 -8.94
CA THR A 215 3.71 -13.67 -9.53
C THR A 215 3.68 -13.75 -11.05
N ALA A 216 4.05 -12.65 -11.70
CA ALA A 216 4.31 -12.62 -13.14
C ALA A 216 5.71 -13.16 -13.49
N ASN A 217 6.48 -13.63 -12.51
CA ASN A 217 7.82 -14.15 -12.71
C ASN A 217 7.79 -15.46 -13.55
N PRO A 218 8.37 -15.47 -14.77
CA PRO A 218 8.34 -16.63 -15.66
C PRO A 218 9.00 -17.89 -15.08
N LEU A 219 9.91 -17.75 -14.12
CA LEU A 219 10.57 -18.88 -13.47
C LEU A 219 9.60 -19.71 -12.62
N TYR A 220 8.52 -19.11 -12.11
CA TYR A 220 7.48 -19.82 -11.37
C TYR A 220 6.51 -20.57 -12.29
N ASP A 221 6.32 -20.12 -13.53
CA ASP A 221 5.56 -20.84 -14.56
C ASP A 221 6.26 -22.13 -15.00
N GLN A 222 7.59 -22.15 -15.00
CA GLN A 222 8.36 -23.36 -15.32
C GLN A 222 8.25 -24.43 -14.24
N LYS A 223 8.19 -24.05 -12.95
CA LYS A 223 7.97 -25.00 -11.84
C LYS A 223 6.58 -25.66 -11.88
N ARG A 224 5.57 -25.04 -12.50
CA ARG A 224 4.26 -25.67 -12.76
C ARG A 224 4.27 -26.64 -13.95
N LYS A 225 5.27 -26.56 -14.84
CA LYS A 225 5.39 -27.41 -16.04
C LYS A 225 6.28 -28.64 -15.86
N VAL A 226 6.87 -28.85 -14.68
CA VAL A 226 7.57 -30.12 -14.40
C VAL A 226 6.50 -31.15 -14.06
N PRO A 227 6.32 -32.22 -14.87
CA PRO A 227 5.43 -33.30 -14.49
C PRO A 227 6.00 -33.95 -13.24
N VAL A 228 5.20 -34.03 -12.18
CA VAL A 228 5.46 -34.97 -11.10
C VAL A 228 5.45 -36.35 -11.75
N LEU A 229 6.62 -36.98 -11.83
CA LEU A 229 6.74 -38.40 -12.15
C LEU A 229 5.92 -39.17 -11.10
N ARG A 230 4.74 -39.64 -11.51
CA ARG A 230 3.99 -40.65 -10.78
C ARG A 230 4.62 -41.99 -11.12
N ASP A 231 5.19 -42.63 -10.10
CA ASP A 231 5.47 -44.06 -10.15
C ASP A 231 4.17 -44.85 -10.31
N ASP A 232 4.28 -45.86 -11.17
CA ASP A 232 3.52 -47.10 -11.30
C ASP A 232 2.06 -47.09 -11.79
N ALA A 233 1.99 -47.37 -13.09
CA ALA A 233 1.10 -48.26 -13.83
C ALA A 233 0.03 -49.08 -13.07
N LYS A 234 -1.19 -49.09 -13.63
CA LYS A 234 -1.81 -50.31 -14.20
C LYS A 234 -3.03 -50.00 -15.09
N ASP A 235 -3.22 -50.87 -16.06
CA ASP A 235 -4.06 -50.83 -17.27
C ASP A 235 -5.55 -50.49 -17.11
N GLY A 236 -6.12 -49.95 -18.19
CA GLY A 236 -7.57 -49.91 -18.40
C GLY A 236 -8.00 -49.13 -19.66
N LEU A 237 -8.13 -49.84 -20.77
CA LEU A 237 -8.58 -49.37 -22.08
C LEU A 237 -10.08 -48.99 -22.09
N ALA A 238 -10.46 -47.73 -22.39
CA ALA A 238 -11.79 -47.39 -22.93
C ALA A 238 -11.84 -46.00 -23.61
N LEU A 239 -12.22 -46.06 -24.88
CA LEU A 239 -12.62 -45.06 -25.88
C LEU A 239 -13.15 -43.67 -25.42
N LEU A 240 -12.64 -42.65 -26.14
CA LEU A 240 -13.33 -41.53 -26.81
C LEU A 240 -14.65 -40.99 -26.21
N ILE A 241 -14.66 -39.71 -25.81
CA ILE A 241 -15.55 -38.65 -26.30
C ILE A 241 -14.96 -37.29 -25.86
N ASN A 242 -14.81 -36.38 -26.82
CA ASN A 242 -14.46 -34.99 -26.63
C ASN A 242 -15.77 -34.19 -26.65
N GLU A 243 -16.19 -33.61 -25.53
CA GLU A 243 -17.02 -32.39 -25.55
C GLU A 243 -16.79 -31.54 -24.31
N SER A 244 -16.57 -30.27 -24.60
CA SER A 244 -16.61 -29.10 -23.73
C SER A 244 -17.74 -29.12 -22.70
N ARG A 245 -17.43 -28.80 -21.44
CA ARG A 245 -18.15 -27.78 -20.64
C ARG A 245 -17.51 -27.56 -19.28
N LEU A 246 -17.35 -26.28 -18.96
CA LEU A 246 -17.22 -25.73 -17.62
C LEU A 246 -18.13 -26.45 -16.61
N LYS A 247 -17.59 -26.79 -15.43
CA LYS A 247 -18.30 -26.70 -14.16
C LYS A 247 -17.35 -26.85 -12.96
N GLU A 248 -17.66 -26.04 -11.97
CA GLU A 248 -17.13 -25.98 -10.61
C GLU A 248 -17.18 -27.35 -9.91
N VAL A 249 -16.26 -27.57 -8.95
CA VAL A 249 -16.39 -28.65 -7.98
C VAL A 249 -16.13 -28.09 -6.58
N VAL A 250 -17.22 -27.99 -5.82
CA VAL A 250 -17.24 -28.06 -4.36
C VAL A 250 -17.07 -29.53 -3.98
N ALA A 251 -16.25 -29.83 -2.97
CA ALA A 251 -16.27 -31.13 -2.32
C ALA A 251 -16.19 -30.93 -0.80
N ASN A 252 -17.34 -31.17 -0.15
CA ASN A 252 -17.41 -31.48 1.28
C ASN A 252 -17.07 -32.95 1.47
N ALA A 253 -16.20 -33.22 2.44
CA ALA A 253 -16.37 -34.26 3.45
C ALA A 253 -15.63 -33.78 4.71
#